data_AF-A0A8X6Q7H1-F1
#
_entry.id   AF-A0A8X6Q7H1-F1
#
_cell.length_a   1.000
_cell.length_b   1.000
_cell.length_c   1.000
_cell.angle_alpha   90.00
_cell.angle_beta   90.00
_cell.angle_gamma   90.00
#
_symmetry.space_group_name_H-M   'P 1'
#
loop_
_entity.id
_entity.type
_entity.pdbx_description
1 polymer ?
#
loop_
_entity_poly.entity_id
_entity_poly.type
_entity_poly.pdbx_seq_one_letter_code
_entity_poly.pdbx_strand_id
1 'polypeptide(L)'
;MGLSDFSFFTGLLCHMSNLNVKMQGKNQFIDDIWALFKAFKLKLNQFTGQLVKNDLSHFLRLNSIPSVNKEKLKIYDDGLKKLHFEFKLRFQDFSAIQAELDTFSMPFNVNCEAVRSDLLLELIELQSNNHLQQLLLNMQKLEF
;
A
#
# COMPACT_ATOMS: atom_id res chain seq x y z
N MET A 1 22.55 21.10 2.73
CA MET A 1 21.63 20.07 3.27
C MET A 1 21.89 19.96 4.77
N GLY A 2 20.89 20.22 5.61
CA GLY A 2 21.04 20.21 7.08
C GLY A 2 20.81 18.84 7.71
N LEU A 3 21.08 18.70 9.01
CA LEU A 3 20.88 17.45 9.76
C LEU A 3 19.42 16.97 9.74
N SER A 4 18.46 17.90 9.77
CA SER A 4 17.03 17.58 9.64
C SER A 4 16.69 17.02 8.26
N ASP A 5 17.27 17.58 7.20
CA ASP A 5 17.05 17.10 5.83
C ASP A 5 17.56 15.66 5.72
N PHE A 6 18.79 15.40 6.16
CA PHE A 6 19.37 14.06 6.16
C PHE A 6 18.56 13.06 6.99
N SER A 7 18.11 13.46 8.17
CA SER A 7 17.31 12.61 9.06
C SER A 7 15.94 12.26 8.47
N PHE A 8 15.30 13.24 7.81
CA PHE A 8 14.05 13.02 7.09
C PHE A 8 14.24 12.06 5.90
N PHE A 9 15.20 12.35 5.01
CA PHE A 9 15.41 11.54 3.80
C PHE A 9 15.86 10.12 4.12
N THR A 10 16.70 9.92 5.15
CA THR A 10 17.06 8.55 5.58
C THR A 10 15.88 7.80 6.17
N GLY A 11 14.98 8.47 6.91
CA GLY A 11 13.72 7.88 7.36
C GLY A 11 12.80 7.50 6.20
N LEU A 12 12.62 8.39 5.23
CA LEU A 12 11.82 8.11 4.03
C LEU A 12 12.42 6.96 3.20
N LEU A 13 13.74 6.94 3.03
CA LEU A 13 14.45 5.87 2.34
C LEU A 13 14.26 4.51 3.03
N CYS A 14 14.25 4.48 4.37
CA CYS A 14 13.94 3.26 5.12
C CYS A 14 12.54 2.74 4.79
N HIS A 15 11.53 3.61 4.79
CA HIS A 15 10.15 3.24 4.41
C HIS A 15 10.07 2.72 2.96
N MET A 16 10.75 3.37 2.03
CA MET A 16 10.82 2.97 0.61
C MET A 16 11.55 1.63 0.43
N SER A 17 12.66 1.43 1.14
CA SER A 17 13.43 0.18 1.11
C SER A 17 12.61 -0.98 1.67
N ASN A 18 11.88 -0.77 2.76
CA ASN A 18 10.95 -1.76 3.30
C ASN A 18 9.84 -2.13 2.32
N LEU A 19 9.27 -1.16 1.60
CA LEU A 19 8.34 -1.44 0.52
C LEU A 19 9.02 -2.29 -0.58
N ASN A 20 10.20 -1.89 -1.03
CA ASN A 20 10.93 -2.58 -2.08
C ASN A 20 11.25 -4.04 -1.73
N VAL A 21 11.73 -4.30 -0.51
CA VAL A 21 11.98 -5.67 -0.04
C VAL A 21 10.70 -6.48 -0.06
N LYS A 22 9.58 -5.92 0.41
CA LYS A 22 8.30 -6.61 0.35
C LYS A 22 7.90 -6.92 -1.08
N MET A 23 7.98 -5.96 -2.01
CA MET A 23 7.62 -6.16 -3.43
C MET A 23 8.50 -7.20 -4.15
N GLN A 24 9.75 -7.36 -3.72
CA GLN A 24 10.70 -8.30 -4.30
C GLN A 24 10.66 -9.68 -3.64
N GLY A 25 9.68 -9.91 -2.74
CA GLY A 25 9.45 -11.20 -2.13
C GLY A 25 9.23 -12.31 -3.17
N LYS A 26 9.50 -13.56 -2.78
CA LYS A 26 9.18 -14.71 -3.64
C LYS A 26 7.67 -14.96 -3.62
N ASN A 27 7.14 -15.48 -4.72
CA ASN A 27 5.74 -15.91 -4.87
C ASN A 27 4.72 -14.79 -4.60
N GLN A 28 5.04 -13.55 -4.94
CA GLN A 28 4.06 -12.47 -4.85
C GLN A 28 3.11 -12.48 -6.02
N PHE A 29 1.82 -12.55 -5.73
CA PHE A 29 0.81 -12.31 -6.74
C PHE A 29 0.62 -10.81 -6.98
N ILE A 30 0.02 -10.47 -8.12
CA ILE A 30 -0.17 -9.09 -8.54
C ILE A 30 -1.07 -8.30 -7.58
N ASP A 31 -2.04 -8.97 -6.96
CA ASP A 31 -2.92 -8.42 -5.93
C ASP A 31 -2.20 -8.18 -4.60
N ASP A 32 -1.26 -9.04 -4.20
CA ASP A 32 -0.40 -8.80 -3.03
C ASP A 32 0.43 -7.53 -3.21
N ILE A 33 1.08 -7.42 -4.37
CA ILE A 33 1.86 -6.24 -4.76
C ILE A 33 0.99 -4.99 -4.73
N TRP A 34 -0.23 -5.09 -5.27
CA TRP A 34 -1.18 -3.98 -5.27
C TRP A 34 -1.64 -3.59 -3.86
N ALA A 35 -1.88 -4.55 -2.98
CA ALA A 35 -2.22 -4.30 -1.58
C ALA A 35 -1.07 -3.57 -0.85
N LEU A 36 0.18 -3.97 -1.09
CA LEU A 36 1.37 -3.29 -0.56
C LEU A 36 1.44 -1.84 -1.03
N PHE A 37 1.15 -1.56 -2.31
CA PHE A 37 1.11 -0.20 -2.84
C PHE A 37 -0.01 0.64 -2.21
N LYS A 38 -1.22 0.09 -2.11
CA LYS A 38 -2.35 0.77 -1.44
C LYS A 38 -1.99 1.13 0.00
N ALA A 39 -1.41 0.19 0.74
CA ALA A 39 -0.96 0.42 2.11
C ALA A 39 0.14 1.49 2.19
N PHE A 40 1.10 1.49 1.26
CA PHE A 40 2.17 2.50 1.25
C PHE A 40 1.67 3.90 0.90
N LYS A 41 0.76 4.03 -0.07
CA LYS A 41 0.08 5.31 -0.36
C LYS A 41 -0.63 5.85 0.86
N LEU A 42 -1.34 4.99 1.59
CA LEU A 42 -1.98 5.39 2.85
C LEU A 42 -0.95 5.87 3.88
N LYS A 43 0.19 5.19 4.02
CA LYS A 43 1.29 5.66 4.90
C LYS A 43 1.81 7.04 4.51
N LEU A 44 2.05 7.30 3.22
CA LEU A 44 2.49 8.62 2.77
C LEU A 44 1.48 9.71 3.16
N ASN A 45 0.17 9.44 3.02
CA ASN A 45 -0.89 10.36 3.43
C ASN A 45 -1.01 10.52 4.96
N GLN A 46 -0.66 9.49 5.73
CA GLN A 46 -0.58 9.61 7.20
C GLN A 46 0.63 10.45 7.61
N PHE A 47 1.79 10.24 6.98
CA PHE A 47 3.01 11.00 7.26
C PHE A 47 2.82 12.50 7.01
N THR A 48 2.16 12.89 5.92
CA THR A 48 1.83 14.31 5.66
C THR A 48 0.97 14.89 6.79
N GLY A 49 -0.10 14.19 7.18
CA GLY A 49 -0.99 14.61 8.27
C GLY A 49 -0.29 14.71 9.63
N GLN A 50 0.68 13.84 9.90
CA GLN A 50 1.50 13.86 11.12
C GLN A 50 2.52 14.99 11.13
N LEU A 51 3.21 15.25 10.01
CA LEU A 51 4.16 16.37 9.90
C LEU A 51 3.49 17.72 10.18
N VAL A 52 2.25 17.92 9.69
CA VAL A 52 1.47 19.15 9.96
C VAL A 52 1.19 19.32 11.46
N LYS A 53 1.02 18.22 12.19
CA LYS A 53 0.80 18.19 13.65
C LYS A 53 2.11 18.18 14.45
N ASN A 54 3.26 18.26 13.77
CA ASN A 54 4.59 18.06 14.37
C ASN A 54 4.75 16.70 15.08
N ASP A 55 4.00 15.69 14.65
CA ASP A 55 4.19 14.31 15.07
C ASP A 55 5.24 13.66 14.17
N LEU A 56 6.41 13.38 14.74
CA LEU A 56 7.56 12.80 14.03
C LEU A 56 7.80 11.33 14.42
N SER A 57 6.84 10.67 15.06
CA SER A 57 6.96 9.31 15.60
C SER A 57 7.40 8.26 14.56
N HIS A 58 7.04 8.43 13.28
CA HIS A 58 7.45 7.53 12.19
C HIS A 58 8.76 7.93 11.49
N PHE A 59 9.39 9.03 11.94
CA PHE A 59 10.70 9.50 11.50
C PHE A 59 11.63 9.65 12.72
N LEU A 60 11.94 8.54 13.40
CA LEU A 60 12.66 8.53 14.68
C LEU A 60 13.94 9.39 14.72
N ARG A 61 14.74 9.37 13.65
CA ARG A 61 15.96 10.21 13.56
C ARG A 61 15.62 11.70 13.53
N LEU A 62 14.60 12.08 12.77
CA LEU A 62 14.11 13.46 12.72
C LEU A 62 13.50 13.88 14.07
N ASN A 63 12.77 12.98 14.73
CA ASN A 63 12.18 13.19 16.05
C ASN A 63 13.23 13.39 17.16
N SER A 64 14.45 12.88 16.96
CA SER A 64 15.55 13.06 17.92
C SER A 64 16.20 14.43 17.86
N ILE A 65 15.87 15.26 16.86
CA ILE A 65 16.41 16.61 16.73
C ILE A 65 15.62 17.57 17.64
N PRO A 66 16.28 18.33 18.54
CA PRO A 66 15.62 19.13 19.58
C PRO A 66 14.55 20.12 19.08
N SER A 67 14.70 20.62 17.85
CA SER A 67 13.69 21.45 17.19
C SER A 67 13.90 21.41 15.68
N VAL A 68 12.89 20.95 14.95
CA VAL A 68 12.87 21.00 13.49
C VAL A 68 12.09 22.25 13.07
N ASN A 69 12.69 23.06 12.19
CA ASN A 69 12.04 24.27 11.69
C ASN A 69 10.69 23.93 11.01
N LYS A 70 9.62 24.66 11.36
CA LYS A 70 8.28 24.52 10.74
C LYS A 70 8.29 24.68 9.22
N GLU A 71 9.12 25.57 8.68
CA GLU A 71 9.29 25.75 7.23
C GLU A 71 9.87 24.50 6.59
N LYS A 72 10.80 23.81 7.28
CA LYS A 72 11.35 22.52 6.83
C LYS A 72 10.30 21.44 6.84
N LEU A 73 9.49 21.35 7.89
CA LEU A 73 8.37 20.39 7.95
C LEU A 73 7.38 20.61 6.80
N LYS A 74 7.09 21.86 6.43
CA LYS A 74 6.27 22.18 5.26
C LYS A 74 6.90 21.71 3.95
N ILE A 75 8.21 21.91 3.77
CA ILE A 75 8.93 21.40 2.60
C ILE A 75 8.87 19.87 2.52
N TYR A 76 9.01 19.18 3.66
CA TYR A 76 8.92 17.72 3.74
C TYR A 76 7.50 17.23 3.41
N ASP A 77 6.47 17.87 3.97
CA ASP A 77 5.06 17.59 3.66
C ASP A 77 4.76 17.76 2.16
N ASP A 78 5.19 18.87 1.55
CA ASP A 78 5.04 19.10 0.11
C ASP A 78 5.77 18.03 -0.72
N GLY A 79 6.94 17.59 -0.27
CA GLY A 79 7.68 16.48 -0.88
C GLY A 79 6.94 15.15 -0.82
N LEU A 80 6.35 14.82 0.34
CA LEU A 80 5.55 13.60 0.52
C LEU A 80 4.26 13.64 -0.32
N LYS A 81 3.60 14.80 -0.42
CA LYS A 81 2.42 14.98 -1.28
C LYS A 81 2.75 14.75 -2.75
N LYS A 82 3.88 15.29 -3.22
CA LYS A 82 4.37 15.04 -4.58
C LYS A 82 4.68 13.55 -4.78
N LEU A 83 5.39 12.92 -3.84
CA LEU A 83 5.68 11.50 -3.92
C LEU A 83 4.40 10.65 -3.96
N HIS A 84 3.41 10.96 -3.13
CA HIS A 84 2.11 10.29 -3.13
C HIS A 84 1.40 10.42 -4.49
N PHE A 85 1.48 11.60 -5.12
CA PHE A 85 0.94 11.83 -6.46
C PHE A 85 1.68 11.01 -7.53
N GLU A 86 3.01 10.99 -7.51
CA GLU A 86 3.81 10.16 -8.41
C GLU A 86 3.48 8.67 -8.29
N PHE A 87 3.27 8.17 -7.06
CA PHE A 87 2.79 6.80 -6.84
C PHE A 87 1.41 6.58 -7.44
N LYS A 88 0.49 7.54 -7.32
CA LYS A 88 -0.84 7.44 -7.91
C LYS A 88 -0.75 7.34 -9.44
N LEU A 89 0.07 8.18 -10.08
CA LEU A 89 0.25 8.16 -11.53
C LEU A 89 0.93 6.88 -12.01
N ARG A 90 2.05 6.49 -11.38
CA ARG A 90 2.83 5.32 -11.78
C ARG A 90 2.05 4.01 -11.73
N PHE A 91 1.12 3.88 -10.78
CA PHE A 91 0.34 2.66 -10.56
C PHE A 91 -1.15 2.86 -10.89
N GLN A 92 -1.48 3.80 -11.78
CA GLN A 92 -2.88 4.05 -12.17
C GLN A 92 -3.52 2.84 -12.86
N ASP A 93 -2.74 2.06 -13.62
CA ASP A 93 -3.26 0.91 -14.38
C ASP A 93 -3.80 -0.18 -13.46
N PHE A 94 -3.19 -0.37 -12.28
CA PHE A 94 -3.71 -1.26 -11.25
C PHE A 94 -5.07 -0.82 -10.72
N SER A 95 -5.33 0.49 -10.70
CA SER A 95 -6.64 1.01 -10.31
C SER A 95 -7.68 0.76 -11.40
N ALA A 96 -7.27 0.72 -12.66
CA ALA A 96 -8.16 0.42 -13.79
C ALA A 96 -8.62 -1.05 -13.79
N ILE A 97 -7.80 -1.97 -13.28
CA ILE A 97 -8.11 -3.41 -13.16
C ILE A 97 -8.51 -3.84 -11.74
N GLN A 98 -8.93 -2.90 -10.88
CA GLN A 98 -9.21 -3.19 -9.48
C GLN A 98 -10.27 -4.28 -9.31
N ALA A 99 -11.31 -4.28 -10.14
CA ALA A 99 -12.40 -5.24 -10.06
C ALA A 99 -11.95 -6.68 -10.37
N GLU A 100 -11.08 -6.83 -11.37
CA GLU A 100 -10.46 -8.11 -11.72
C GLU A 100 -9.54 -8.60 -10.60
N LEU A 101 -8.73 -7.71 -10.02
CA LEU A 101 -7.88 -8.04 -8.87
C LEU A 101 -8.71 -8.46 -7.66
N ASP A 102 -9.82 -7.78 -7.37
CA ASP A 102 -10.71 -8.13 -6.25
C ASP A 102 -11.38 -9.49 -6.48
N THR A 103 -11.80 -9.77 -7.72
CA THR A 103 -12.34 -11.08 -8.14
C THR A 103 -11.31 -12.19 -7.96
N PHE A 104 -10.06 -11.93 -8.35
CA PHE A 104 -8.95 -12.88 -8.19
C PHE A 104 -8.60 -13.12 -6.71
N SER A 105 -8.53 -12.05 -5.90
CA SER A 105 -8.08 -12.12 -4.50
C SER A 105 -9.12 -12.80 -3.61
N MET A 106 -10.39 -12.49 -3.82
CA MET A 106 -11.49 -12.89 -2.93
C MET A 106 -12.68 -13.45 -3.73
N PRO A 107 -12.48 -14.51 -4.55
CA PRO A 107 -13.48 -14.99 -5.50
C PRO A 107 -14.79 -15.39 -4.84
N PHE A 108 -14.78 -15.79 -3.56
CA PHE A 108 -15.99 -16.18 -2.81
C PHE A 108 -16.77 -15.01 -2.20
N ASN A 109 -16.21 -13.79 -2.18
CA ASN A 109 -16.83 -12.61 -1.59
C ASN A 109 -17.21 -11.54 -2.64
N VAL A 110 -17.04 -11.85 -3.93
CA VAL A 110 -17.37 -10.92 -5.02
C VAL A 110 -18.80 -11.13 -5.47
N ASN A 111 -19.52 -10.02 -5.72
CA ASN A 111 -20.83 -10.05 -6.35
C ASN A 111 -20.68 -10.50 -7.81
N CYS A 112 -21.19 -11.69 -8.14
CA CYS A 112 -21.19 -12.21 -9.51
C CYS A 112 -21.76 -11.22 -10.53
N GLU A 113 -22.81 -10.46 -10.19
CA GLU A 113 -23.45 -9.51 -11.11
C GLU A 113 -22.55 -8.32 -11.48
N ALA A 114 -21.50 -8.06 -10.71
CA ALA A 114 -20.55 -6.98 -10.95
C ALA A 114 -19.31 -7.41 -11.75
N VAL A 115 -19.23 -8.70 -12.11
CA VAL A 115 -18.09 -9.26 -12.85
C VAL A 115 -18.39 -9.26 -14.35
N ARG A 116 -17.34 -9.21 -15.16
CA ARG A 116 -17.45 -9.28 -16.62
C ARG A 116 -18.19 -10.55 -17.05
N SER A 117 -19.02 -10.44 -18.09
CA SER A 117 -19.85 -11.55 -18.57
C SER A 117 -19.07 -12.80 -18.97
N ASP A 118 -17.82 -12.65 -19.41
CA ASP A 118 -16.95 -13.76 -19.79
C ASP A 118 -16.45 -14.58 -18.60
N LEU A 119 -16.43 -14.02 -17.39
CA LEU A 119 -15.99 -14.71 -16.17
C LEU A 119 -17.17 -15.14 -15.27
N LEU A 120 -18.38 -14.66 -15.56
CA LEU A 120 -19.56 -14.84 -14.69
C LEU A 120 -19.87 -16.31 -14.41
N LEU A 121 -19.93 -17.15 -15.45
CA LEU A 121 -20.30 -18.56 -15.31
C LEU A 121 -19.22 -19.33 -14.52
N GLU A 122 -17.95 -19.11 -14.85
CA GLU A 122 -16.82 -19.72 -14.14
C GLU A 122 -16.81 -19.33 -12.66
N LEU A 123 -17.12 -18.06 -12.35
CA LEU A 123 -17.20 -17.58 -10.98
C LEU A 123 -18.38 -18.22 -10.23
N ILE A 124 -19.56 -18.37 -10.85
CA ILE A 124 -20.71 -19.05 -10.25
C ILE A 124 -20.37 -20.50 -9.92
N GLU A 125 -19.72 -21.22 -10.83
CA GLU A 125 -19.28 -22.59 -10.62
C GLU A 125 -18.25 -22.68 -9.47
N LEU A 126 -17.27 -21.77 -9.45
CA LEU A 126 -16.27 -21.70 -8.39
C LEU A 126 -16.91 -21.42 -7.03
N GLN A 127 -17.79 -20.41 -6.94
CA GLN A 127 -18.47 -20.01 -5.70
C GLN A 127 -19.41 -21.10 -5.17
N SER A 128 -19.98 -21.93 -6.05
CA SER A 128 -20.84 -23.06 -5.66
C SER A 128 -20.04 -24.21 -4.99
N ASN A 129 -18.71 -24.21 -5.11
CA ASN A 129 -17.86 -25.22 -4.50
C ASN A 129 -17.58 -24.92 -3.02
N ASN A 130 -18.52 -25.32 -2.16
CA ASN A 130 -18.40 -25.16 -0.71
C ASN A 130 -17.14 -25.80 -0.11
N HIS A 131 -16.62 -26.88 -0.71
CA HIS A 131 -15.40 -27.53 -0.24
C HIS A 131 -14.17 -26.64 -0.45
N LEU A 132 -14.03 -26.06 -1.65
CA LEU A 132 -12.96 -25.10 -1.93
C LEU A 132 -13.08 -23.85 -1.07
N GLN A 133 -14.29 -23.34 -0.85
CA GLN A 133 -14.52 -22.21 0.04
C GLN A 133 -14.05 -22.49 1.47
N GLN A 134 -14.37 -23.67 2.00
CA GLN A 134 -13.91 -24.10 3.33
C GLN A 134 -12.38 -24.27 3.38
N LEU A 135 -11.76 -24.86 2.37
CA LEU A 135 -10.31 -24.97 2.30
C LEU A 135 -9.64 -23.59 2.32
N LEU A 136 -10.17 -22.63 1.55
CA LEU A 136 -9.62 -21.28 1.48
C LEU A 136 -9.75 -20.52 2.80
N LEU A 137 -10.89 -20.66 3.50
CA LEU A 137 -11.09 -20.10 4.85
C LEU A 137 -10.19 -20.74 5.91
N ASN A 138 -9.89 -22.03 5.75
CA ASN A 138 -9.06 -22.81 6.68
C ASN A 138 -7.56 -22.72 6.37
N MET A 139 -7.16 -22.11 5.25
CA MET A 139 -5.76 -21.78 5.03
C MET A 139 -5.33 -20.80 6.12
N GLN A 140 -4.46 -21.26 7.02
CA GLN A 140 -3.72 -20.34 7.89
C GLN A 140 -3.08 -19.32 6.97
N LYS A 141 -3.38 -18.03 7.19
CA LYS A 141 -2.68 -16.94 6.50
C LYS A 141 -1.19 -17.25 6.63
N LEU A 142 -0.55 -17.60 5.52
CA LEU A 142 0.89 -17.83 5.48
C LEU A 142 1.54 -16.57 6.03
N GLU A 143 2.04 -16.67 7.26
CA GLU A 143 2.84 -15.61 7.86
C GLU A 143 4.15 -15.57 7.09
N PHE A 144 4.33 -14.53 6.27
CA PHE A 144 5.59 -14.16 5.66
C PHE A 144 6.18 -12.94 6.39
#